data_AF-A0A943GBR4-F1
#
_entry.id   AF-A0A943GBR4-F1
#
_cell.length_a   1.000
_cell.length_b   1.000
_cell.length_c   1.000
_cell.angle_alpha   90.00
_cell.angle_beta   90.00
_cell.angle_gamma   90.00
#
_symmetry.space_group_name_H-M   'P 1'
#
loop_
_entity.id
_entity.type
_entity.pdbx_description
1 polymer ?
#
loop_
_entity_poly.entity_id
_entity_poly.type
_entity_poly.pdbx_seq_one_letter_code
_entity_poly.pdbx_strand_id
1 'polypeptide(L)'
;MSLKYKCQECGTPLGFEGLCWKCRAKKHRDEVDSWTDKEIEEKINQVIEKLKVSTEDNFYKTDEYEIFQDLMTKGIYVEEFSKTACEREIFYPSELYYKASDEVRDRLIEKIMSIKSSDEGGLLLQCLAMIGDKKSQDTLYELKINPRPWRKKLYVDSDIYAEEGGWTFDSNNNRIKLNYDKCFSFEKGEKKDENGTFIARKRGEKCPHCGGEIIDILVIDGRDEKFSFLGLDGIITASCCPNCITLSEGISNKFNLDGTNEILEYDGEEENYFREDIIDEIINNKFVVSDKEKPLFYGTFTDDVSTIGGFANWVQDWEYRECPECGKKMKYLAQIHWDTIMDCAEGTLYIEICPDCKIITMFHQQT
;
A
#
# COMPACT_ATOMS: atom_id res chain seq x y z
N MET A 1 2.47 -32.11 -13.52
CA MET A 1 2.58 -31.94 -14.99
C MET A 1 3.82 -31.10 -15.27
N SER A 2 4.76 -31.54 -16.12
CA SER A 2 5.92 -30.70 -16.47
C SER A 2 5.51 -29.68 -17.53
N LEU A 3 5.57 -28.39 -17.19
CA LEU A 3 5.34 -27.31 -18.14
C LEU A 3 6.39 -27.34 -19.27
N LYS A 4 5.96 -27.08 -20.51
CA LYS A 4 6.78 -27.27 -21.73
C LYS A 4 7.87 -26.20 -21.88
N TYR A 5 7.62 -24.99 -21.41
CA TYR A 5 8.52 -23.84 -21.58
C TYR A 5 9.15 -23.45 -20.24
N LYS A 6 10.16 -22.58 -20.30
CA LYS A 6 10.79 -21.96 -19.14
C LYS A 6 10.96 -20.47 -19.40
N CYS A 7 10.87 -19.66 -18.34
CA CYS A 7 11.21 -18.25 -18.39
C CYS A 7 12.63 -18.07 -18.91
N GLN A 8 12.80 -17.23 -19.93
CA GLN A 8 14.09 -17.01 -20.58
C GLN A 8 15.13 -16.34 -19.65
N GLU A 9 14.70 -15.68 -18.58
CA GLU A 9 15.60 -15.04 -17.60
C GLU A 9 15.85 -15.89 -16.35
N CYS A 10 14.80 -16.32 -15.65
CA CYS A 10 14.94 -16.99 -14.36
C CYS A 10 14.76 -18.51 -14.39
N GLY A 11 14.34 -19.08 -15.52
CA GLY A 11 14.13 -20.52 -15.68
C GLY A 11 12.85 -21.09 -15.07
N THR A 12 11.98 -20.27 -14.46
CA THR A 12 10.65 -20.68 -13.94
C THR A 12 9.87 -21.45 -15.02
N PRO A 13 9.31 -22.64 -14.74
CA PRO A 13 8.52 -23.38 -15.71
C PRO A 13 7.26 -22.61 -16.16
N LEU A 14 6.94 -22.61 -17.46
CA LEU A 14 5.83 -21.83 -18.06
C LEU A 14 4.99 -22.66 -19.05
N GLY A 15 3.70 -22.34 -19.12
CA GLY A 15 2.78 -22.87 -20.14
C GLY A 15 2.94 -22.24 -21.53
N PHE A 16 3.72 -21.15 -21.65
CA PHE A 16 3.92 -20.37 -22.86
C PHE A 16 5.40 -19.98 -23.05
N GLU A 17 5.77 -19.60 -24.27
CA GLU A 17 7.12 -19.12 -24.59
C GLU A 17 7.28 -17.64 -24.20
N GLY A 18 8.30 -17.30 -23.40
CA GLY A 18 8.59 -15.90 -23.04
C GLY A 18 9.13 -15.75 -21.61
N LEU A 19 8.85 -14.58 -21.01
CA LEU A 19 9.20 -14.24 -19.63
C LEU A 19 8.03 -14.56 -18.69
N CYS A 20 8.35 -15.00 -17.46
CA CYS A 20 7.36 -15.09 -16.39
C CYS A 20 6.87 -13.70 -15.98
N TRP A 21 5.73 -13.63 -15.29
CA TRP A 21 5.16 -12.39 -14.74
C TRP A 21 6.21 -11.56 -13.99
N LYS A 22 6.91 -12.14 -13.00
CA LYS A 22 7.94 -11.47 -12.18
C LYS A 22 9.06 -10.84 -13.02
N CYS A 23 9.55 -11.56 -14.04
CA CYS A 23 10.58 -11.04 -14.94
C CYS A 23 10.06 -9.92 -15.85
N ARG A 24 8.80 -10.00 -16.32
CA ARG A 24 8.17 -8.92 -17.10
C ARG A 24 8.00 -7.66 -16.27
N ALA A 25 7.48 -7.79 -15.05
CA ALA A 25 7.26 -6.66 -14.15
C ALA A 25 8.59 -5.99 -13.76
N LYS A 26 9.63 -6.79 -13.44
CA LYS A 26 10.98 -6.26 -13.23
C LYS A 26 11.50 -5.51 -14.46
N LYS A 27 11.40 -6.10 -15.65
CA LYS A 27 11.87 -5.47 -16.89
C LYS A 27 11.14 -4.16 -17.19
N HIS A 28 9.83 -4.11 -16.93
CA HIS A 28 9.03 -2.89 -17.03
C HIS A 28 9.57 -1.81 -16.08
N ARG A 29 9.82 -2.15 -14.81
CA ARG A 29 10.45 -1.19 -13.88
C ARG A 29 11.83 -0.73 -14.33
N ASP A 30 12.69 -1.65 -14.80
CA ASP A 30 14.00 -1.29 -15.32
C ASP A 30 13.89 -0.32 -16.52
N GLU A 31 12.87 -0.50 -17.38
CA GLU A 31 12.55 0.41 -18.48
C GLU A 31 12.09 1.79 -17.96
N VAL A 32 11.11 1.82 -17.06
CA VAL A 32 10.59 3.04 -16.43
C VAL A 32 11.70 3.81 -15.73
N ASP A 33 12.57 3.11 -14.99
CA ASP A 33 13.73 3.68 -14.31
C ASP A 33 14.75 4.29 -15.29
N SER A 34 14.83 3.76 -16.51
CA SER A 34 15.74 4.21 -17.56
C SER A 34 15.25 5.38 -18.42
N TRP A 35 13.98 5.81 -18.29
CA TRP A 35 13.44 6.92 -19.07
C TRP A 35 14.28 8.19 -18.93
N THR A 36 14.61 8.77 -20.07
CA THR A 36 15.26 10.08 -20.17
C THR A 36 14.28 11.22 -19.86
N ASP A 37 14.81 12.40 -19.54
CA ASP A 37 13.98 13.61 -19.32
C ASP A 37 13.06 13.90 -20.50
N LYS A 38 13.53 13.66 -21.73
CA LYS A 38 12.73 13.83 -22.96
C LYS A 38 11.59 12.83 -23.04
N GLU A 39 11.83 11.57 -22.72
CA GLU A 39 10.78 10.53 -22.70
C GLU A 39 9.76 10.80 -21.61
N ILE A 40 10.20 11.31 -20.45
CA ILE A 40 9.32 11.75 -19.36
C ILE A 40 8.41 12.88 -19.85
N GLU A 41 8.95 13.92 -20.48
CA GLU A 41 8.15 15.02 -21.04
C GLU A 41 7.14 14.52 -22.09
N GLU A 42 7.56 13.62 -22.99
CA GLU A 42 6.67 13.01 -23.99
C GLU A 42 5.54 12.20 -23.34
N LYS A 43 5.82 11.46 -22.26
CA LYS A 43 4.83 10.67 -21.51
C LYS A 43 3.87 11.54 -20.72
N ILE A 44 4.35 12.61 -20.09
CA ILE A 44 3.50 13.62 -19.44
C ILE A 44 2.51 14.20 -20.45
N ASN A 45 2.99 14.58 -21.64
CA ASN A 45 2.12 15.11 -22.70
C ASN A 45 1.08 14.09 -23.18
N GLN A 46 1.46 12.80 -23.30
CA GLN A 46 0.50 11.74 -23.65
C GLN A 46 -0.64 11.65 -22.63
N VAL A 47 -0.32 11.65 -21.33
CA VAL A 47 -1.34 11.62 -20.26
C VAL A 47 -2.26 12.85 -20.34
N ILE A 48 -1.70 14.06 -20.49
CA ILE A 48 -2.48 15.31 -20.60
C ILE A 48 -3.42 15.27 -21.81
N GLU A 49 -2.91 14.94 -22.99
CA GLU A 49 -3.72 14.87 -24.21
C GLU A 49 -4.82 13.82 -24.08
N LYS A 50 -4.53 12.69 -23.42
CA LYS A 50 -5.56 11.68 -23.18
C LYS A 50 -6.63 12.15 -22.20
N LEU A 51 -6.27 12.83 -21.12
CA LEU A 51 -7.22 13.41 -20.17
C LEU A 51 -8.16 14.41 -20.88
N LYS A 52 -7.63 15.26 -21.77
CA LYS A 52 -8.42 16.24 -22.53
C LYS A 52 -9.55 15.62 -23.35
N VAL A 53 -9.33 14.44 -23.93
CA VAL A 53 -10.33 13.74 -24.76
C VAL A 53 -11.15 12.70 -24.00
N SER A 54 -10.78 12.38 -22.76
CA SER A 54 -11.50 11.44 -21.91
C SER A 54 -12.82 12.03 -21.40
N THR A 55 -13.76 11.15 -21.06
CA THR A 55 -15.11 11.49 -20.56
C THR A 55 -15.58 10.41 -19.59
N GLU A 56 -16.52 10.77 -18.70
CA GLU A 56 -17.20 9.85 -17.78
C GLU A 56 -16.24 8.96 -16.98
N ASP A 57 -15.18 9.55 -16.43
CA ASP A 57 -14.17 8.83 -15.64
C ASP A 57 -13.49 7.65 -16.36
N ASN A 58 -13.54 7.56 -17.70
CA ASN A 58 -12.97 6.41 -18.42
C ASN A 58 -11.45 6.45 -18.60
N PHE A 59 -10.73 7.38 -17.98
CA PHE A 59 -9.26 7.50 -18.11
C PHE A 59 -8.55 6.21 -17.66
N TYR A 60 -9.01 5.57 -16.57
CA TYR A 60 -8.43 4.33 -16.06
C TYR A 60 -8.48 3.13 -17.02
N LYS A 61 -9.26 3.22 -18.11
CA LYS A 61 -9.39 2.17 -19.14
C LYS A 61 -8.41 2.37 -20.30
N THR A 62 -7.50 3.33 -20.20
CA THR A 62 -6.64 3.78 -21.29
C THR A 62 -5.20 3.35 -21.02
N ASP A 63 -4.42 3.10 -22.07
CA ASP A 63 -3.00 2.74 -21.93
C ASP A 63 -2.22 3.86 -21.21
N GLU A 64 -2.66 5.12 -21.33
CA GLU A 64 -2.06 6.27 -20.66
C GLU A 64 -2.29 6.28 -19.14
N TYR A 65 -3.23 5.47 -18.62
CA TYR A 65 -3.36 5.25 -17.18
C TYR A 65 -2.14 4.54 -16.60
N GLU A 66 -1.61 3.52 -17.29
CA GLU A 66 -0.37 2.84 -16.88
C GLU A 66 0.82 3.82 -16.90
N ILE A 67 0.89 4.68 -17.93
CA ILE A 67 1.92 5.74 -18.00
C ILE A 67 1.81 6.71 -16.81
N PHE A 68 0.59 7.09 -16.41
CA PHE A 68 0.36 7.90 -15.23
C PHE A 68 0.86 7.21 -13.95
N GLN A 69 0.55 5.93 -13.76
CA GLN A 69 1.04 5.15 -12.62
C GLN A 69 2.58 5.07 -12.62
N ASP A 70 3.20 4.81 -13.77
CA ASP A 70 4.66 4.77 -13.90
C ASP A 70 5.32 6.11 -13.49
N LEU A 71 4.76 7.25 -13.92
CA LEU A 71 5.23 8.57 -13.50
C LEU A 71 5.13 8.75 -11.97
N MET A 72 4.03 8.29 -11.36
CA MET A 72 3.82 8.35 -9.91
C MET A 72 4.84 7.47 -9.16
N THR A 73 5.15 6.26 -9.65
CA THR A 73 6.18 5.39 -9.06
C THR A 73 7.59 5.98 -9.16
N LYS A 74 7.85 6.86 -10.15
CA LYS A 74 9.07 7.67 -10.25
C LYS A 74 9.06 8.93 -9.37
N GLY A 75 7.95 9.24 -8.71
CA GLY A 75 7.80 10.44 -7.90
C GLY A 75 7.59 11.71 -8.72
N ILE A 76 7.06 11.58 -9.93
CA ILE A 76 6.78 12.70 -10.84
C ILE A 76 5.30 13.07 -10.71
N TYR A 77 5.03 14.18 -10.04
CA TYR A 77 3.69 14.71 -9.80
C TYR A 77 3.47 15.95 -10.66
N VAL A 78 2.48 15.92 -11.55
CA VAL A 78 2.24 16.98 -12.54
C VAL A 78 0.93 17.69 -12.23
N GLU A 79 1.01 18.98 -11.91
CA GLU A 79 -0.16 19.80 -11.57
C GLU A 79 -1.21 19.83 -12.70
N GLU A 80 -0.75 19.85 -13.95
CA GLU A 80 -1.61 19.89 -15.13
C GLU A 80 -2.54 18.68 -15.27
N PHE A 81 -2.16 17.51 -14.71
CA PHE A 81 -3.05 16.34 -14.66
C PHE A 81 -4.33 16.67 -13.88
N SER A 82 -4.18 17.20 -12.66
CA SER A 82 -5.31 17.56 -11.80
C SER A 82 -6.17 18.69 -12.39
N LYS A 83 -5.55 19.67 -13.05
CA LYS A 83 -6.26 20.77 -13.74
C LYS A 83 -7.11 20.24 -14.88
N THR A 84 -6.49 19.46 -15.76
CA THR A 84 -7.18 18.87 -16.92
C THR A 84 -8.30 17.93 -16.46
N ALA A 85 -8.01 17.05 -15.49
CA ALA A 85 -9.01 16.13 -14.93
C ALA A 85 -10.20 16.90 -14.33
N CYS A 86 -9.96 17.97 -13.55
CA CYS A 86 -11.01 18.78 -12.96
C CYS A 86 -11.87 19.51 -14.01
N GLU A 87 -11.26 20.04 -15.08
CA GLU A 87 -11.99 20.66 -16.21
C GLU A 87 -12.84 19.68 -17.00
N ARG A 88 -12.40 18.43 -17.07
CA ARG A 88 -13.08 17.34 -17.77
C ARG A 88 -14.03 16.55 -16.87
N GLU A 89 -14.14 16.94 -15.61
CA GLU A 89 -14.92 16.26 -14.56
C GLU A 89 -14.54 14.77 -14.44
N ILE A 90 -13.24 14.49 -14.46
CA ILE A 90 -12.65 13.17 -14.21
C ILE A 90 -12.16 13.14 -12.76
N PHE A 91 -12.80 12.36 -11.91
CA PHE A 91 -12.52 12.20 -10.48
C PHE A 91 -11.94 10.82 -10.12
N TYR A 92 -11.85 9.91 -11.09
CA TYR A 92 -11.16 8.62 -10.93
C TYR A 92 -10.07 8.42 -11.99
N PRO A 93 -8.86 7.97 -11.61
CA PRO A 93 -8.38 7.65 -10.26
C PRO A 93 -8.15 8.93 -9.41
N SER A 94 -8.26 8.82 -8.08
CA SER A 94 -8.19 9.98 -7.17
C SER A 94 -6.76 10.52 -7.06
N GLU A 95 -5.74 9.70 -7.31
CA GLU A 95 -4.31 10.03 -7.29
C GLU A 95 -3.93 11.12 -8.29
N LEU A 96 -4.75 11.35 -9.33
CA LEU A 96 -4.61 12.51 -10.23
C LEU A 96 -4.61 13.83 -9.46
N TYR A 97 -5.21 13.86 -8.28
CA TYR A 97 -5.35 15.02 -7.41
C TYR A 97 -4.33 15.05 -6.27
N TYR A 98 -3.37 14.11 -6.24
CA TYR A 98 -2.33 14.11 -5.20
C TYR A 98 -1.57 15.45 -5.19
N LYS A 99 -1.71 16.20 -4.09
CA LYS A 99 -1.17 17.57 -3.92
C LYS A 99 -1.58 18.57 -5.02
N ALA A 100 -2.80 18.45 -5.55
CA ALA A 100 -3.33 19.43 -6.50
C ALA A 100 -3.35 20.86 -5.92
N SER A 101 -3.37 21.86 -6.80
CA SER A 101 -3.31 23.26 -6.39
C SER A 101 -4.58 23.76 -5.69
N ASP A 102 -4.43 24.86 -4.96
CA ASP A 102 -5.54 25.54 -4.26
C ASP A 102 -6.74 25.84 -5.17
N GLU A 103 -6.48 26.18 -6.44
CA GLU A 103 -7.51 26.45 -7.44
C GLU A 103 -8.33 25.19 -7.76
N VAL A 104 -7.66 24.07 -8.02
CA VAL A 104 -8.32 22.79 -8.30
C VAL A 104 -9.11 22.33 -7.09
N ARG A 105 -8.51 22.37 -5.90
CA ARG A 105 -9.19 22.05 -4.64
C ARG A 105 -10.47 22.85 -4.47
N ASP A 106 -10.40 24.17 -4.66
CA ASP A 106 -11.55 25.05 -4.43
C ASP A 106 -12.70 24.74 -5.40
N ARG A 107 -12.39 24.40 -6.66
CA ARG A 107 -13.38 23.91 -7.63
C ARG A 107 -14.03 22.59 -7.21
N LEU A 108 -13.24 21.64 -6.67
CA LEU A 108 -13.79 20.39 -6.13
C LEU A 108 -14.71 20.64 -4.93
N ILE A 109 -14.35 21.57 -4.03
CA ILE A 109 -15.17 21.96 -2.89
C ILE A 109 -16.49 22.60 -3.35
N GLU A 110 -16.46 23.49 -4.34
CA GLU A 110 -17.69 24.07 -4.90
C GLU A 110 -18.60 23.00 -5.50
N LYS A 111 -18.00 22.03 -6.22
CA LYS A 111 -18.74 20.91 -6.83
C LYS A 111 -19.35 20.00 -5.77
N ILE A 112 -18.56 19.49 -4.81
CA ILE A 112 -19.06 18.55 -3.79
C ILE A 112 -20.18 19.14 -2.92
N MET A 113 -20.19 20.46 -2.74
CA MET A 113 -21.24 21.16 -1.98
C MET A 113 -22.57 21.30 -2.76
N SER A 114 -22.55 21.18 -4.09
CA SER A 114 -23.71 21.39 -4.97
C SER A 114 -24.29 20.11 -5.60
N ILE A 115 -23.52 19.02 -5.61
CA ILE A 115 -23.95 17.72 -6.17
C ILE A 115 -25.10 17.06 -5.38
N LYS A 116 -25.77 16.12 -6.04
CA LYS A 116 -26.86 15.31 -5.47
C LYS A 116 -26.60 13.80 -5.57
N SER A 117 -25.62 13.40 -6.40
CA SER A 117 -25.25 12.00 -6.58
C SER A 117 -24.36 11.55 -5.42
N SER A 118 -24.65 10.39 -4.83
CA SER A 118 -23.76 9.80 -3.82
C SER A 118 -22.45 9.36 -4.45
N ASP A 119 -22.52 8.78 -5.64
CA ASP A 119 -21.38 8.11 -6.29
C ASP A 119 -20.32 9.15 -6.67
N GLU A 120 -20.75 10.24 -7.33
CA GLU A 120 -19.89 11.39 -7.63
C GLU A 120 -19.38 12.07 -6.35
N GLY A 121 -20.22 12.14 -5.30
CA GLY A 121 -19.83 12.67 -4.00
C GLY A 121 -18.71 11.84 -3.34
N GLY A 122 -18.77 10.51 -3.47
CA GLY A 122 -17.71 9.60 -3.06
C GLY A 122 -16.40 9.94 -3.75
N LEU A 123 -16.37 9.96 -5.09
CA LEU A 123 -15.17 10.28 -5.87
C LEU A 123 -14.56 11.64 -5.51
N LEU A 124 -15.39 12.66 -5.27
CA LEU A 124 -14.91 13.98 -4.85
C LEU A 124 -14.30 13.98 -3.44
N LEU A 125 -14.81 13.16 -2.51
CA LEU A 125 -14.19 12.97 -1.20
C LEU A 125 -12.80 12.35 -1.34
N GLN A 126 -12.64 11.36 -2.23
CA GLN A 126 -11.36 10.72 -2.53
C GLN A 126 -10.34 11.72 -3.10
N CYS A 127 -10.76 12.53 -4.08
CA CYS A 127 -9.92 13.58 -4.65
C CYS A 127 -9.44 14.57 -3.57
N LEU A 128 -10.34 15.02 -2.69
CA LEU A 128 -9.99 15.91 -1.58
C LEU A 128 -9.08 15.23 -0.55
N ALA A 129 -9.25 13.92 -0.31
CA ALA A 129 -8.37 13.11 0.52
C ALA A 129 -6.94 13.09 -0.03
N MET A 130 -6.79 12.87 -1.35
CA MET A 130 -5.51 12.88 -2.05
C MET A 130 -4.83 14.26 -2.07
N ILE A 131 -5.59 15.36 -2.15
CA ILE A 131 -5.05 16.71 -1.98
C ILE A 131 -4.52 16.89 -0.55
N GLY A 132 -5.33 16.51 0.43
CA GLY A 132 -4.88 16.32 1.82
C GLY A 132 -4.42 17.57 2.55
N ASP A 133 -4.73 18.78 2.08
CA ASP A 133 -4.41 20.00 2.81
C ASP A 133 -5.44 20.33 3.90
N LYS A 134 -5.20 21.42 4.63
CA LYS A 134 -6.08 21.81 5.75
C LYS A 134 -7.50 22.14 5.30
N LYS A 135 -7.69 22.75 4.12
CA LYS A 135 -9.03 23.13 3.64
C LYS A 135 -9.80 21.92 3.13
N SER A 136 -9.12 20.94 2.51
CA SER A 136 -9.70 19.62 2.22
C SER A 136 -10.14 18.91 3.49
N GLN A 137 -9.28 18.86 4.52
CA GLN A 137 -9.62 18.29 5.83
C GLN A 137 -10.84 18.98 6.45
N ASP A 138 -10.86 20.31 6.49
CA ASP A 138 -12.00 21.06 7.05
C ASP A 138 -13.30 20.79 6.28
N THR A 139 -13.21 20.58 4.97
CA THR A 139 -14.35 20.21 4.14
C THR A 139 -14.87 18.82 4.47
N LEU A 140 -13.98 17.82 4.57
CA LEU A 140 -14.36 16.45 4.93
C LEU A 140 -14.94 16.40 6.34
N TYR A 141 -14.38 17.16 7.29
CA TYR A 141 -14.90 17.28 8.65
C TYR A 141 -16.29 17.92 8.68
N GLU A 142 -16.50 19.03 7.95
CA GLU A 142 -17.82 19.68 7.84
C GLU A 142 -18.88 18.72 7.28
N LEU A 143 -18.53 17.95 6.25
CA LEU A 143 -19.43 16.92 5.68
C LEU A 143 -19.67 15.76 6.64
N LYS A 144 -18.75 15.51 7.59
CA LYS A 144 -18.95 14.54 8.67
C LYS A 144 -20.00 15.02 9.66
N ILE A 145 -19.83 16.23 10.18
CA ILE A 145 -20.69 16.80 11.25
C ILE A 145 -22.05 17.28 10.71
N ASN A 146 -22.09 17.80 9.49
CA ASN A 146 -23.27 18.34 8.82
C ASN A 146 -23.51 17.59 7.49
N PRO A 147 -23.91 16.30 7.54
CA PRO A 147 -24.04 15.47 6.35
C PRO A 147 -25.09 16.01 5.36
N ARG A 148 -24.65 16.19 4.12
CA ARG A 148 -25.55 16.46 2.98
C ARG A 148 -26.43 15.22 2.68
N PRO A 149 -27.62 15.38 2.05
CA PRO A 149 -28.50 14.25 1.76
C PRO A 149 -27.88 13.13 0.92
N TRP A 150 -26.99 13.47 -0.02
CA TRP A 150 -26.28 12.48 -0.85
C TRP A 150 -25.29 11.65 -0.02
N ARG A 151 -24.62 12.28 0.94
CA ARG A 151 -23.60 11.64 1.78
C ARG A 151 -24.22 10.53 2.64
N LYS A 152 -25.46 10.70 3.10
CA LYS A 152 -26.19 9.69 3.89
C LYS A 152 -26.47 8.37 3.16
N LYS A 153 -26.22 8.31 1.85
CA LYS A 153 -26.35 7.09 1.04
C LYS A 153 -25.02 6.32 0.90
N LEU A 154 -23.90 6.92 1.32
CA LEU A 154 -22.61 6.24 1.34
C LEU A 154 -22.57 5.24 2.50
N TYR A 155 -21.76 4.18 2.34
CA TYR A 155 -21.60 3.13 3.34
C TYR A 155 -20.76 3.59 4.55
N VAL A 156 -19.84 4.52 4.32
CA VAL A 156 -18.89 5.01 5.32
C VAL A 156 -18.87 6.53 5.38
N ASP A 157 -18.25 7.03 6.45
CA ASP A 157 -18.16 8.44 6.75
C ASP A 157 -16.97 9.13 6.06
N SER A 158 -17.00 10.46 5.94
CA SER A 158 -15.98 11.22 5.19
C SER A 158 -14.57 11.16 5.79
N ASP A 159 -14.43 10.81 7.07
CA ASP A 159 -13.15 10.51 7.69
C ASP A 159 -12.56 9.18 7.20
N ILE A 160 -13.40 8.21 6.81
CA ILE A 160 -12.94 6.97 6.19
C ILE A 160 -12.46 7.24 4.76
N TYR A 161 -13.12 8.13 4.02
CA TYR A 161 -12.61 8.58 2.71
C TYR A 161 -11.26 9.31 2.82
N ALA A 162 -11.01 10.01 3.92
CA ALA A 162 -9.70 10.64 4.14
C ALA A 162 -8.56 9.60 4.16
N GLU A 163 -8.85 8.38 4.64
CA GLU A 163 -7.86 7.31 4.85
C GLU A 163 -7.17 6.90 3.55
N GLU A 164 -7.86 6.99 2.40
CA GLU A 164 -7.28 6.77 1.07
C GLU A 164 -6.07 7.69 0.81
N GLY A 165 -6.13 8.95 1.27
CA GLY A 165 -5.03 9.90 1.19
C GLY A 165 -3.90 9.67 2.20
N GLY A 166 -3.99 8.64 3.04
CA GLY A 166 -2.99 8.34 4.07
C GLY A 166 -3.13 9.15 5.36
N TRP A 167 -4.32 9.67 5.65
CA TRP A 167 -4.61 10.43 6.87
C TRP A 167 -6.09 10.36 7.25
N THR A 168 -6.43 10.72 8.49
CA THR A 168 -7.82 10.91 8.93
C THR A 168 -7.87 12.02 9.97
N PHE A 169 -8.98 12.19 10.69
CA PHE A 169 -9.14 13.20 11.73
C PHE A 169 -10.03 12.75 12.88
N ASP A 170 -9.76 13.28 14.06
CA ASP A 170 -10.55 13.00 15.26
C ASP A 170 -11.85 13.85 15.33
N SER A 171 -12.62 13.67 16.40
CA SER A 171 -13.85 14.42 16.65
C SER A 171 -13.64 15.93 16.81
N ASN A 172 -12.42 16.38 17.09
CA ASN A 172 -12.04 17.78 17.21
C ASN A 172 -11.38 18.32 15.93
N ASN A 173 -11.41 17.55 14.83
CA ASN A 173 -10.74 17.87 13.57
C ASN A 173 -9.21 18.02 13.70
N ASN A 174 -8.59 17.29 14.64
CA ASN A 174 -7.15 17.14 14.67
C ASN A 174 -6.74 16.08 13.64
N ARG A 175 -5.73 16.39 12.83
CA ARG A 175 -5.23 15.45 11.81
C ARG A 175 -4.53 14.27 12.46
N ILE A 176 -4.87 13.08 12.01
CA ILE A 176 -4.19 11.82 12.31
C ILE A 176 -3.49 11.38 11.03
N LYS A 177 -2.17 11.26 11.08
CA LYS A 177 -1.38 10.79 9.94
C LYS A 177 -1.29 9.27 9.96
N LEU A 178 -1.59 8.62 8.83
CA LEU A 178 -1.66 7.17 8.72
C LEU A 178 -0.50 6.60 7.89
N ASN A 179 0.01 7.32 6.90
CA ASN A 179 1.19 6.89 6.12
C ASN A 179 2.50 7.52 6.63
N TYR A 180 3.63 6.88 6.38
CA TYR A 180 4.95 7.49 6.56
C TYR A 180 5.40 8.20 5.26
N ASP A 181 6.11 9.33 5.40
CA ASP A 181 6.57 10.12 4.24
C ASP A 181 7.90 9.62 3.67
N LYS A 182 8.28 8.38 3.98
CA LYS A 182 9.45 7.72 3.42
C LYS A 182 9.03 6.35 2.93
N CYS A 183 9.66 5.88 1.86
CA CYS A 183 9.41 4.57 1.28
C CYS A 183 10.74 3.88 1.00
N PHE A 184 10.87 2.61 1.39
CA PHE A 184 11.98 1.74 1.03
C PHE A 184 11.41 0.43 0.51
N SER A 185 12.01 -0.12 -0.55
CA SER A 185 11.55 -1.39 -1.13
C SER A 185 12.43 -2.55 -0.69
N PHE A 186 11.86 -3.75 -0.69
CA PHE A 186 12.63 -4.98 -0.63
C PHE A 186 13.05 -5.39 -2.04
N GLU A 187 14.36 -5.46 -2.26
CA GLU A 187 14.98 -5.80 -3.55
C GLU A 187 15.73 -7.13 -3.46
N LYS A 188 15.85 -7.84 -4.58
CA LYS A 188 16.54 -9.14 -4.60
C LYS A 188 18.05 -8.93 -4.44
N GLY A 189 18.60 -9.40 -3.33
CA GLY A 189 20.04 -9.42 -3.04
C GLY A 189 20.70 -10.77 -3.30
N GLU A 190 22.02 -10.84 -3.04
CA GLU A 190 22.78 -12.10 -3.10
C GLU A 190 22.46 -13.02 -1.92
N LYS A 191 22.24 -12.41 -0.74
CA LYS A 191 21.89 -13.04 0.53
C LYS A 191 20.97 -12.12 1.33
N LYS A 192 20.12 -12.73 2.16
CA LYS A 192 19.31 -12.03 3.17
C LYS A 192 20.22 -11.42 4.25
N ASP A 193 19.89 -10.23 4.74
CA ASP A 193 20.62 -9.56 5.83
C ASP A 193 19.92 -9.75 7.19
N GLU A 194 20.21 -10.87 7.84
CA GLU A 194 19.61 -11.18 9.15
C GLU A 194 20.15 -10.33 10.32
N ASN A 195 21.15 -9.47 10.07
CA ASN A 195 21.68 -8.54 11.09
C ASN A 195 20.97 -7.18 11.07
N GLY A 196 20.17 -6.91 10.05
CA GLY A 196 19.46 -5.64 9.87
C GLY A 196 17.95 -5.85 9.77
N THR A 197 17.34 -5.18 8.81
CA THR A 197 15.90 -5.30 8.48
C THR A 197 15.70 -6.36 7.42
N PHE A 198 14.82 -7.33 7.67
CA PHE A 198 14.61 -8.47 6.75
C PHE A 198 13.22 -9.11 6.87
N ILE A 199 12.89 -9.87 5.83
CA ILE A 199 11.78 -10.82 5.73
C ILE A 199 12.46 -12.17 5.46
N ALA A 200 12.10 -13.31 6.03
CA ALA A 200 11.46 -13.61 7.31
C ALA A 200 12.39 -14.63 8.02
N ARG A 201 12.06 -15.06 9.23
CA ARG A 201 12.72 -16.23 9.89
C ARG A 201 11.73 -17.09 10.67
N LYS A 202 12.09 -18.36 10.89
CA LYS A 202 11.36 -19.23 11.83
C LYS A 202 11.47 -18.65 13.23
N ARG A 203 10.35 -18.59 13.95
CA ARG A 203 10.32 -18.22 15.38
C ARG A 203 10.68 -19.42 16.27
N GLY A 204 10.45 -20.64 15.78
CA GLY A 204 10.67 -21.88 16.52
C GLY A 204 9.47 -22.32 17.37
N GLU A 205 8.30 -21.75 17.11
CA GLU A 205 7.05 -22.01 17.81
C GLU A 205 5.97 -22.53 16.85
N LYS A 206 5.04 -23.33 17.39
CA LYS A 206 3.87 -23.81 16.65
C LYS A 206 2.65 -22.96 16.97
N CYS A 207 1.86 -22.69 15.94
CA CYS A 207 0.58 -22.02 16.05
C CYS A 207 -0.35 -22.82 16.98
N PRO A 208 -0.96 -22.21 18.01
CA PRO A 208 -1.85 -22.90 18.92
C PRO A 208 -3.19 -23.31 18.26
N HIS A 209 -3.53 -22.74 17.10
CA HIS A 209 -4.76 -23.03 16.36
C HIS A 209 -4.56 -24.17 15.36
N CYS A 210 -3.73 -23.96 14.33
CA CYS A 210 -3.57 -24.94 13.24
C CYS A 210 -2.36 -25.87 13.38
N GLY A 211 -1.49 -25.65 14.38
CA GLY A 211 -0.22 -26.39 14.54
C GLY A 211 0.86 -26.05 13.51
N GLY A 212 0.64 -25.07 12.63
CA GLY A 212 1.61 -24.57 11.65
C GLY A 212 2.80 -23.84 12.27
N GLU A 213 3.82 -23.51 11.48
CA GLU A 213 4.98 -22.75 11.95
C GLU A 213 4.62 -21.27 12.17
N ILE A 214 5.03 -20.70 13.30
CA ILE A 214 5.03 -19.25 13.50
C ILE A 214 6.36 -18.68 12.98
N ILE A 215 6.27 -17.59 12.23
CA ILE A 215 7.43 -16.87 11.71
C ILE A 215 7.46 -15.44 12.21
N ASP A 216 8.67 -14.90 12.31
CA ASP A 216 8.89 -13.45 12.35
C ASP A 216 8.85 -12.99 10.88
N ILE A 217 7.69 -12.52 10.43
CA ILE A 217 7.45 -12.17 9.03
C ILE A 217 8.19 -10.89 8.63
N LEU A 218 8.34 -9.95 9.57
CA LEU A 218 9.09 -8.72 9.37
C LEU A 218 9.89 -8.37 10.63
N VAL A 219 11.19 -8.20 10.47
CA VAL A 219 12.08 -7.65 11.51
C VAL A 219 12.64 -6.33 10.99
N ILE A 220 12.47 -5.25 11.75
CA ILE A 220 13.01 -3.92 11.43
C ILE A 220 14.06 -3.54 12.48
N ASP A 221 15.24 -3.19 12.02
CA ASP A 221 16.25 -2.51 12.83
C ASP A 221 16.03 -1.00 12.79
N GLY A 222 15.25 -0.47 13.74
CA GLY A 222 14.96 0.96 13.88
C GLY A 222 16.17 1.81 14.27
N ARG A 223 17.32 1.19 14.57
CA ARG A 223 18.59 1.89 14.82
C ARG A 223 19.29 2.29 13.51
N ASP A 224 18.93 1.68 12.38
CA ASP A 224 19.41 2.11 11.07
C ASP A 224 18.80 3.48 10.74
N GLU A 225 19.66 4.43 10.32
CA GLU A 225 19.27 5.80 9.99
C GLU A 225 18.17 5.85 8.93
N LYS A 226 18.11 4.86 8.02
CA LYS A 226 17.02 4.73 7.03
C LYS A 226 15.65 4.73 7.70
N PHE A 227 15.52 4.13 8.88
CA PHE A 227 14.26 3.96 9.62
C PHE A 227 14.05 4.96 10.77
N SER A 228 14.91 5.98 10.88
CA SER A 228 14.76 7.07 11.87
C SER A 228 13.38 7.75 11.84
N PHE A 229 12.71 7.74 10.68
CA PHE A 229 11.36 8.29 10.51
C PHE A 229 10.27 7.52 11.28
N LEU A 230 10.54 6.29 11.71
CA LEU A 230 9.64 5.51 12.57
C LEU A 230 9.65 6.04 14.02
N GLY A 231 10.71 6.72 14.44
CA GLY A 231 10.86 7.23 15.81
C GLY A 231 11.05 6.13 16.87
N LEU A 232 11.55 4.95 16.47
CA LEU A 232 11.72 3.78 17.32
C LEU A 232 13.19 3.35 17.35
N ASP A 233 13.86 3.54 18.48
CA ASP A 233 15.28 3.20 18.67
C ASP A 233 15.43 1.77 19.21
N GLY A 234 15.44 0.80 18.29
CA GLY A 234 15.61 -0.62 18.61
C GLY A 234 15.11 -1.56 17.52
N ILE A 235 15.00 -2.84 17.84
CA ILE A 235 14.56 -3.87 16.92
C ILE A 235 13.06 -4.12 17.14
N ILE A 236 12.28 -4.03 16.07
CA ILE A 236 10.83 -4.27 16.06
C ILE A 236 10.59 -5.57 15.29
N THR A 237 9.67 -6.40 15.77
CA THR A 237 9.36 -7.69 15.14
C THR A 237 7.86 -7.89 15.06
N ALA A 238 7.38 -8.23 13.86
CA ALA A 238 6.03 -8.67 13.58
C ALA A 238 6.05 -10.18 13.36
N SER A 239 5.20 -10.93 14.07
CA SER A 239 5.16 -12.38 14.01
C SER A 239 3.75 -12.89 13.82
N CYS A 240 3.58 -13.84 12.89
CA CYS A 240 2.30 -14.44 12.58
C CYS A 240 2.45 -15.90 12.16
N CYS A 241 1.36 -16.67 12.25
CA CYS A 241 1.24 -17.93 11.53
C CYS A 241 0.79 -17.63 10.10
N PRO A 242 1.58 -17.95 9.05
CA PRO A 242 1.24 -17.66 7.65
C PRO A 242 -0.10 -18.25 7.20
N ASN A 243 -0.49 -19.40 7.74
CA ASN A 243 -1.77 -20.03 7.44
C ASN A 243 -2.95 -19.30 8.06
N CYS A 244 -2.85 -18.91 9.34
CA CYS A 244 -3.97 -18.26 10.02
C CYS A 244 -4.14 -16.83 9.53
N ILE A 245 -3.06 -16.10 9.28
CA ILE A 245 -3.15 -14.69 8.87
C ILE A 245 -3.88 -14.51 7.53
N THR A 246 -3.81 -15.51 6.63
CA THR A 246 -4.53 -15.50 5.35
C THR A 246 -6.02 -15.83 5.48
N LEU A 247 -6.46 -16.30 6.65
CA LEU A 247 -7.83 -16.79 6.90
C LEU A 247 -8.51 -16.08 8.09
N SER A 248 -7.80 -15.19 8.80
CA SER A 248 -8.29 -14.43 9.95
C SER A 248 -8.46 -12.95 9.63
N GLU A 249 -9.21 -12.23 10.47
CA GLU A 249 -9.36 -10.77 10.40
C GLU A 249 -8.05 -9.99 10.64
N GLY A 250 -7.04 -10.64 11.22
CA GLY A 250 -5.73 -10.04 11.48
C GLY A 250 -5.10 -10.58 12.76
N ILE A 251 -3.80 -10.39 12.90
CA ILE A 251 -3.02 -10.82 14.06
C ILE A 251 -2.26 -9.62 14.60
N SER A 252 -2.39 -9.36 15.90
CA SER A 252 -1.70 -8.27 16.58
C SER A 252 -0.60 -8.81 17.49
N ASN A 253 0.50 -8.05 17.63
CA ASN A 253 1.56 -8.33 18.57
C ASN A 253 1.85 -7.10 19.44
N LYS A 254 2.23 -7.34 20.69
CA LYS A 254 2.89 -6.35 21.54
C LYS A 254 4.40 -6.51 21.41
N PHE A 255 5.09 -5.53 20.85
CA PHE A 255 6.52 -5.61 20.58
C PHE A 255 7.36 -4.86 21.62
N ASN A 256 8.57 -5.33 21.83
CA ASN A 256 9.63 -4.64 22.55
C ASN A 256 10.70 -4.15 21.56
N LEU A 257 11.58 -3.27 22.02
CA LEU A 257 12.67 -2.70 21.20
C LEU A 257 13.95 -3.55 21.23
N ASP A 258 13.92 -4.71 21.88
CA ASP A 258 14.99 -5.71 21.87
C ASP A 258 14.78 -6.81 20.82
N GLY A 259 13.72 -6.69 20.00
CA GLY A 259 13.34 -7.68 18.99
C GLY A 259 12.42 -8.79 19.50
N THR A 260 12.00 -8.76 20.76
CA THR A 260 10.97 -9.69 21.28
C THR A 260 9.57 -9.14 21.05
N ASN A 261 8.59 -10.04 20.93
CA ASN A 261 7.18 -9.69 20.89
C ASN A 261 6.31 -10.78 21.54
N GLU A 262 5.08 -10.40 21.88
CA GLU A 262 4.02 -11.29 22.32
C GLU A 262 2.88 -11.25 21.29
N ILE A 263 2.48 -12.41 20.77
CA ILE A 263 1.31 -12.51 19.88
C ILE A 263 0.07 -12.44 20.75
N LEU A 264 -0.81 -11.47 20.49
CA LEU A 264 -2.07 -11.31 21.19
C LEU A 264 -3.05 -12.40 20.76
N GLU A 265 -4.09 -12.64 21.57
CA GLU A 265 -5.16 -13.58 21.23
C GLU A 265 -5.84 -13.18 19.91
N TYR A 266 -6.10 -14.17 19.06
CA TYR A 266 -6.77 -14.00 17.77
C TYR A 266 -7.58 -15.25 17.42
N ASP A 267 -8.56 -15.10 16.55
CA ASP A 267 -9.31 -16.23 15.99
C ASP A 267 -8.50 -16.84 14.84
N GLY A 268 -8.12 -18.12 14.99
CA GLY A 268 -7.34 -18.87 14.02
C GLY A 268 -8.07 -20.10 13.51
N GLU A 269 -7.50 -20.70 12.47
CA GLU A 269 -8.05 -21.89 11.82
C GLU A 269 -7.52 -23.18 12.46
N GLU A 270 -8.31 -24.27 12.38
CA GLU A 270 -7.89 -25.60 12.86
C GLU A 270 -7.01 -26.32 11.83
N GLU A 271 -7.25 -26.09 10.53
CA GLU A 271 -6.52 -26.75 9.44
C GLU A 271 -5.28 -25.95 9.03
N ASN A 272 -4.16 -26.64 8.81
CA ASN A 272 -2.93 -26.05 8.28
C ASN A 272 -2.70 -26.46 6.82
N TYR A 273 -2.81 -25.50 5.91
CA TYR A 273 -2.54 -25.65 4.48
C TYR A 273 -1.09 -25.33 4.11
N PHE A 274 -0.32 -24.73 5.02
CA PHE A 274 1.09 -24.40 4.82
C PHE A 274 1.99 -25.57 5.19
N ARG A 275 2.52 -26.21 4.15
CA ARG A 275 3.52 -27.27 4.27
C ARG A 275 4.91 -26.69 4.60
N GLU A 276 5.80 -27.55 5.07
CA GLU A 276 7.17 -27.16 5.45
C GLU A 276 7.98 -26.57 4.27
N ASP A 277 7.80 -27.10 3.05
CA ASP A 277 8.46 -26.57 1.84
C ASP A 277 8.06 -25.12 1.54
N ILE A 278 6.81 -24.75 1.82
CA ILE A 278 6.30 -23.38 1.64
C ILE A 278 6.92 -22.45 2.69
N ILE A 279 6.96 -22.88 3.95
CA ILE A 279 7.60 -22.11 5.02
C ILE A 279 9.09 -21.90 4.73
N ASP A 280 9.76 -22.94 4.25
CA ASP A 280 11.17 -22.86 3.87
C ASP A 280 11.38 -21.91 2.68
N GLU A 281 10.47 -21.83 1.72
CA GLU A 281 10.54 -20.84 0.65
C GLU A 281 10.48 -19.40 1.20
N ILE A 282 9.49 -19.13 2.06
CA ILE A 282 9.28 -17.82 2.68
C ILE A 282 10.53 -17.36 3.43
N ILE A 283 11.12 -18.20 4.29
CA ILE A 283 12.26 -17.79 5.13
C ILE A 283 13.59 -17.75 4.36
N ASN A 284 13.72 -18.50 3.26
CA ASN A 284 14.96 -18.57 2.46
C ASN A 284 14.99 -17.56 1.31
N ASN A 285 14.04 -16.62 1.27
CA ASN A 285 14.10 -15.49 0.37
C ASN A 285 15.42 -14.70 0.55
N LYS A 286 15.76 -13.89 -0.44
CA LYS A 286 17.01 -13.12 -0.49
C LYS A 286 16.75 -11.63 -0.60
N PHE A 287 15.61 -11.17 -0.09
CA PHE A 287 15.31 -9.75 -0.12
C PHE A 287 16.20 -8.99 0.86
N VAL A 288 16.63 -7.81 0.42
CA VAL A 288 17.34 -6.81 1.20
C VAL A 288 16.63 -5.47 1.00
N VAL A 289 16.66 -4.62 2.01
CA VAL A 289 16.10 -3.26 1.89
C VAL A 289 16.92 -2.45 0.89
N SER A 290 16.25 -1.66 0.05
CA SER A 290 16.91 -0.76 -0.89
C SER A 290 17.83 0.23 -0.19
N ASP A 291 19.02 0.45 -0.74
CA ASP A 291 19.98 1.42 -0.19
C ASP A 291 19.45 2.85 -0.24
N LYS A 292 18.69 3.15 -1.31
CA LYS A 292 18.09 4.46 -1.55
C LYS A 292 16.60 4.45 -1.21
N GLU A 293 16.15 5.58 -0.68
CA GLU A 293 14.74 5.89 -0.55
C GLU A 293 14.06 5.87 -1.93
N LYS A 294 12.83 5.34 -1.97
CA LYS A 294 11.98 5.26 -3.14
C LYS A 294 10.87 6.33 -3.08
N PRO A 295 10.27 6.69 -4.21
CA PRO A 295 9.09 7.55 -4.21
C PRO A 295 7.93 6.96 -3.41
N LEU A 296 7.05 7.82 -2.92
CA LEU A 296 5.97 7.42 -2.00
C LEU A 296 5.00 6.39 -2.60
N PHE A 297 4.78 6.45 -3.91
CA PHE A 297 3.87 5.55 -4.62
C PHE A 297 4.57 4.35 -5.26
N TYR A 298 5.85 4.10 -4.93
CA TYR A 298 6.66 3.09 -5.61
C TYR A 298 6.07 1.67 -5.55
N GLY A 299 5.41 1.32 -4.44
CA GLY A 299 4.74 0.02 -4.26
C GLY A 299 3.24 0.06 -4.45
N THR A 300 2.64 1.16 -4.94
CA THR A 300 1.18 1.37 -4.87
C THR A 300 0.37 0.78 -6.02
N PHE A 301 0.99 0.53 -7.18
CA PHE A 301 0.27 0.12 -8.40
C PHE A 301 0.68 -1.24 -8.95
N THR A 302 1.58 -1.96 -8.26
CA THR A 302 2.05 -3.28 -8.68
C THR A 302 2.10 -4.26 -7.52
N ASP A 303 1.94 -5.55 -7.83
CA ASP A 303 1.87 -6.63 -6.83
C ASP A 303 3.21 -7.35 -6.65
N ASP A 304 4.31 -6.75 -7.12
CA ASP A 304 5.61 -7.42 -7.20
C ASP A 304 6.73 -6.66 -6.47
N VAL A 305 6.36 -5.66 -5.67
CA VAL A 305 7.28 -4.86 -4.85
C VAL A 305 6.75 -4.73 -3.42
N SER A 306 7.43 -5.39 -2.48
CA SER A 306 7.17 -5.22 -1.04
C SER A 306 7.89 -3.97 -0.53
N THR A 307 7.26 -3.18 0.34
CA THR A 307 7.79 -1.88 0.81
C THR A 307 7.65 -1.69 2.32
N ILE A 308 8.45 -0.79 2.87
CA ILE A 308 8.30 -0.18 4.20
C ILE A 308 8.01 1.31 3.98
N GLY A 309 6.86 1.76 4.47
CA GLY A 309 6.34 3.11 4.30
C GLY A 309 5.82 3.39 2.89
N GLY A 310 5.56 4.67 2.59
CA GLY A 310 4.89 5.09 1.36
C GLY A 310 3.37 4.89 1.42
N PHE A 311 2.77 4.66 0.26
CA PHE A 311 1.35 4.32 0.07
C PHE A 311 1.20 2.84 -0.21
N ALA A 312 0.26 2.20 0.48
CA ALA A 312 -0.10 0.82 0.26
C ALA A 312 -0.81 0.63 -1.09
N ASN A 313 -0.52 -0.48 -1.77
CA ASN A 313 -1.34 -1.00 -2.86
C ASN A 313 -2.51 -1.78 -2.26
N TRP A 314 -3.59 -1.12 -1.85
CA TRP A 314 -4.77 -1.76 -1.28
C TRP A 314 -5.44 -2.65 -2.33
N VAL A 315 -5.56 -3.96 -2.03
CA VAL A 315 -6.14 -4.94 -2.97
C VAL A 315 -7.67 -4.87 -2.97
N GLN A 316 -8.26 -4.64 -1.80
CA GLN A 316 -9.70 -4.43 -1.64
C GLN A 316 -9.94 -2.93 -1.40
N ASP A 317 -10.69 -2.56 -0.35
CA ASP A 317 -10.74 -1.18 0.11
C ASP A 317 -9.52 -0.87 1.01
N TRP A 318 -9.19 0.41 1.10
CA TRP A 318 -8.21 0.87 2.09
C TRP A 318 -8.70 0.58 3.49
N GLU A 319 -7.82 0.05 4.33
CA GLU A 319 -8.19 -0.37 5.67
C GLU A 319 -7.08 -0.05 6.65
N TYR A 320 -7.33 0.91 7.55
CA TYR A 320 -6.46 1.16 8.69
C TYR A 320 -7.08 0.60 9.96
N ARG A 321 -6.38 -0.31 10.61
CA ARG A 321 -6.85 -1.01 11.81
C ARG A 321 -6.78 -0.08 13.02
N GLU A 322 -7.68 -0.31 13.97
CA GLU A 322 -7.61 0.35 15.28
C GLU A 322 -6.67 -0.43 16.20
N CYS A 323 -5.84 0.31 16.93
CA CYS A 323 -4.97 -0.30 17.92
C CYS A 323 -5.82 -0.95 19.04
N PRO A 324 -5.66 -2.25 19.33
CA PRO A 324 -6.45 -2.94 20.36
C PRO A 324 -6.24 -2.38 21.78
N GLU A 325 -5.16 -1.63 22.02
CA GLU A 325 -4.85 -1.06 23.33
C GLU A 325 -5.43 0.36 23.52
N CYS A 326 -5.37 1.23 22.50
CA CYS A 326 -5.82 2.63 22.62
C CYS A 326 -7.01 3.03 21.74
N GLY A 327 -7.47 2.15 20.84
CA GLY A 327 -8.58 2.40 19.90
C GLY A 327 -8.29 3.41 18.80
N LYS A 328 -7.06 3.94 18.69
CA LYS A 328 -6.69 4.87 17.62
C LYS A 328 -6.32 4.10 16.36
N LYS A 329 -6.63 4.69 15.20
CA LYS A 329 -6.14 4.22 13.90
C LYS A 329 -4.62 4.09 13.90
N MET A 330 -4.14 2.94 13.43
CA MET A 330 -2.73 2.60 13.32
C MET A 330 -2.13 3.19 12.05
N LYS A 331 -0.80 3.31 12.01
CA LYS A 331 -0.10 3.78 10.82
C LYS A 331 0.28 2.62 9.94
N TYR A 332 0.03 2.72 8.64
CA TYR A 332 0.60 1.81 7.65
C TYR A 332 2.13 1.81 7.78
N LEU A 333 2.71 0.62 7.98
CA LEU A 333 4.14 0.42 8.15
C LEU A 333 4.76 -0.25 6.93
N ALA A 334 4.16 -1.31 6.41
CA ALA A 334 4.73 -2.10 5.33
C ALA A 334 3.68 -2.93 4.59
N GLN A 335 4.02 -3.35 3.38
CA GLN A 335 3.31 -4.40 2.65
C GLN A 335 4.29 -5.49 2.20
N ILE A 336 3.84 -6.73 2.22
CA ILE A 336 4.56 -7.88 1.70
C ILE A 336 3.61 -8.63 0.75
N HIS A 337 3.91 -8.61 -0.55
CA HIS A 337 3.14 -9.40 -1.51
C HIS A 337 3.54 -10.86 -1.39
N TRP A 338 2.57 -11.76 -1.18
CA TRP A 338 2.88 -13.17 -0.96
C TRP A 338 3.62 -13.79 -2.14
N ASP A 339 3.25 -13.43 -3.37
CA ASP A 339 3.92 -13.95 -4.59
C ASP A 339 5.41 -13.55 -4.66
N THR A 340 5.87 -12.56 -3.89
CA THR A 340 7.30 -12.22 -3.86
C THR A 340 8.13 -13.23 -3.07
N ILE A 341 7.53 -13.87 -2.04
CA ILE A 341 8.21 -14.76 -1.09
C ILE A 341 7.67 -16.21 -1.10
N MET A 342 6.60 -16.47 -1.84
CA MET A 342 5.93 -17.78 -1.95
C MET A 342 5.42 -17.95 -3.38
N ASP A 343 5.83 -19.00 -4.09
CA ASP A 343 5.44 -19.19 -5.49
C ASP A 343 3.93 -19.49 -5.64
N CYS A 344 3.30 -18.87 -6.64
CA CYS A 344 1.87 -19.02 -6.95
C CYS A 344 0.93 -18.62 -5.81
N ALA A 345 1.40 -17.76 -4.90
CA ALA A 345 0.57 -17.14 -3.88
C ALA A 345 -0.17 -15.92 -4.43
N GLU A 346 -1.31 -15.60 -3.82
CA GLU A 346 -2.09 -14.42 -4.16
C GLU A 346 -2.26 -13.52 -2.95
N GLY A 347 -2.47 -12.23 -3.22
CA GLY A 347 -2.74 -11.20 -2.23
C GLY A 347 -1.52 -10.66 -1.49
N THR A 348 -1.82 -9.77 -0.55
CA THR A 348 -0.84 -8.91 0.11
C THR A 348 -1.04 -8.99 1.62
N LEU A 349 0.07 -9.03 2.36
CA LEU A 349 0.09 -8.85 3.80
C LEU A 349 0.39 -7.39 4.11
N TYR A 350 -0.54 -6.68 4.73
CA TYR A 350 -0.29 -5.34 5.26
C TYR A 350 0.12 -5.43 6.71
N ILE A 351 0.99 -4.51 7.11
CA ILE A 351 1.51 -4.40 8.45
C ILE A 351 1.34 -2.95 8.88
N GLU A 352 0.73 -2.75 10.04
CA GLU A 352 0.47 -1.44 10.63
C GLU A 352 1.01 -1.37 12.04
N ILE A 353 1.35 -0.17 12.50
CA ILE A 353 2.00 0.04 13.80
C ILE A 353 1.37 1.18 14.60
N CYS A 354 1.24 0.96 15.90
CA CYS A 354 0.96 1.98 16.91
C CYS A 354 2.22 2.15 17.77
N PRO A 355 3.09 3.12 17.46
CA PRO A 355 4.35 3.32 18.19
C PRO A 355 4.14 3.60 19.69
N ASP A 356 3.08 4.36 20.03
CA ASP A 356 2.79 4.76 21.41
C ASP A 356 2.46 3.56 22.31
N CYS A 357 1.67 2.60 21.81
CA CYS A 357 1.28 1.40 22.55
C CYS A 357 2.24 0.22 22.32
N LYS A 358 3.18 0.37 21.39
CA LYS A 358 4.04 -0.70 20.88
C LYS A 358 3.23 -1.92 20.40
N ILE A 359 2.19 -1.64 19.63
CA ILE A 359 1.39 -2.68 18.95
C ILE A 359 1.72 -2.67 17.47
N ILE A 360 1.87 -3.85 16.88
CA ILE A 360 1.98 -4.07 15.45
C ILE A 360 0.88 -5.06 15.04
N THR A 361 0.17 -4.76 13.96
CA THR A 361 -0.97 -5.55 13.48
C THR A 361 -0.73 -5.91 12.03
N MET A 362 -0.95 -7.17 11.71
CA MET A 362 -0.86 -7.69 10.36
C MET A 362 -2.24 -8.15 9.92
N PHE A 363 -2.56 -7.98 8.64
CA PHE A 363 -3.77 -8.55 8.03
C PHE A 363 -3.55 -8.75 6.53
N HIS A 364 -4.34 -9.65 5.95
CA HIS A 364 -4.21 -10.05 4.57
C HIS A 364 -5.41 -9.56 3.75
N GLN A 365 -5.16 -9.11 2.52
CA GLN A 365 -6.20 -8.92 1.51
C GLN A 365 -5.85 -9.69 0.23
N GLN A 366 -6.87 -10.18 -0.46
CA GLN A 366 -6.80 -10.84 -1.77
C GLN A 366 -8.07 -10.51 -2.58
N THR A 367 -7.98 -10.64 -3.91
CA THR A 367 -9.07 -10.35 -4.86
C THR A 367 -10.11 -11.45 -4.93
#